data_AF-A0A2V6JNI5-F1
#
_entry.id   AF-A0A2V6JNI5-F1
#
_cell.length_a   1.000
_cell.length_b   1.000
_cell.length_c   1.000
_cell.angle_alpha   90.00
_cell.angle_beta   90.00
_cell.angle_gamma   90.00
#
_symmetry.space_group_name_H-M   'P 1'
#
loop_
_entity.id
_entity.type
_entity.pdbx_description
1 polymer ?
#
loop_
_entity_poly.entity_id
_entity_poly.type
_entity_poly.pdbx_seq_one_letter_code
_entity_poly.pdbx_strand_id
1 'polypeptide(L)'
;MSPFHRFYLGRRDSASVVPAHPRQFPRDKARFLSNRTRMFRSSALLVTLVWCAFPVHAVTIPAPTLSTRVIISVRDQKLMLVENGAIAATYPVSTSKYGLGDAWNSLATPLGLLQVAQKIGDHAPFGAVFHNRRWTGEVLRPNTPGRDPVMTRIIWLRGLEASNAHAFKRCIYIHGTNEEKIIGRPASFGCIRMRSSDVTTLYNQLPLGAPVEIVQDRLPKASKMADPEVYGFDAPASASGLRKDSSQVKIASGPRT
;
A
#
# COMPACT_ATOMS: atom_id res chain seq x y z
N MET A 1 17.42 -31.21 -48.10
CA MET A 1 18.87 -31.02 -48.26
C MET A 1 19.47 -30.74 -46.89
N SER A 2 20.12 -31.76 -46.32
CA SER A 2 20.96 -31.69 -45.11
C SER A 2 22.41 -31.43 -45.55
N PRO A 3 23.27 -30.95 -44.65
CA PRO A 3 24.56 -31.61 -44.55
C PRO A 3 24.91 -32.06 -43.12
N PHE A 4 25.60 -33.18 -43.12
CA PHE A 4 26.26 -33.91 -42.04
C PHE A 4 27.60 -33.29 -41.64
N HIS A 5 28.00 -33.43 -40.37
CA HIS A 5 29.34 -33.88 -39.90
C HIS A 5 29.30 -34.01 -38.36
N ARG A 6 29.23 -35.22 -37.78
CA ARG A 6 30.28 -36.21 -37.42
C ARG A 6 31.00 -35.94 -36.08
N PHE A 7 30.78 -36.90 -35.18
CA PHE A 7 31.39 -37.19 -33.87
C PHE A 7 32.92 -37.08 -33.77
N TYR A 8 33.42 -36.81 -32.56
CA TYR A 8 34.48 -37.63 -31.92
C TYR A 8 34.39 -37.59 -30.38
N LEU A 9 34.43 -38.77 -29.78
CA LEU A 9 34.59 -39.05 -28.35
C LEU A 9 36.03 -38.80 -27.88
N GLY A 10 36.19 -38.42 -26.61
CA GLY A 10 37.48 -38.37 -25.91
C GLY A 10 37.30 -38.54 -24.40
N ARG A 11 37.50 -39.77 -23.94
CA ARG A 11 37.44 -40.29 -22.55
C ARG A 11 38.81 -40.16 -21.86
N ARG A 12 38.82 -39.99 -20.53
CA ARG A 12 39.75 -40.51 -19.49
C ARG A 12 39.33 -39.88 -18.15
N ASP A 13 38.64 -40.56 -17.23
CA ASP A 13 38.99 -41.69 -16.36
C ASP A 13 40.22 -41.48 -15.47
N SER A 14 39.99 -41.66 -14.16
CA SER A 14 40.84 -42.15 -13.06
C SER A 14 41.02 -41.15 -11.89
N ALA A 15 41.04 -41.51 -10.60
CA ALA A 15 40.52 -42.60 -9.75
C ALA A 15 41.29 -42.51 -8.42
N SER A 16 40.61 -42.67 -7.27
CA SER A 16 41.11 -43.22 -5.98
C SER A 16 40.11 -42.80 -4.89
N VAL A 17 39.23 -43.62 -4.29
CA VAL A 17 39.28 -44.98 -3.70
C VAL A 17 40.10 -45.06 -2.40
N VAL A 18 39.43 -44.83 -1.25
CA VAL A 18 39.12 -45.77 -0.12
C VAL A 18 40.33 -46.54 0.47
N PRO A 19 40.53 -46.70 1.83
CA PRO A 19 39.61 -47.50 2.63
C PRO A 19 39.43 -47.24 4.14
N ALA A 20 38.33 -47.80 4.64
CA ALA A 20 38.03 -48.12 6.04
C ALA A 20 38.64 -49.49 6.41
N HIS A 21 39.05 -49.71 7.67
CA HIS A 21 38.68 -50.89 8.48
C HIS A 21 39.25 -50.88 9.92
N PRO A 22 38.70 -51.72 10.83
CA PRO A 22 38.49 -51.46 12.26
C PRO A 22 39.51 -52.16 13.17
N ARG A 23 39.31 -52.09 14.50
CA ARG A 23 39.68 -53.17 15.45
C ARG A 23 38.98 -53.04 16.80
N GLN A 24 38.60 -54.20 17.35
CA GLN A 24 37.95 -54.46 18.65
C GLN A 24 38.98 -54.59 19.80
N PHE A 25 38.51 -54.31 21.04
CA PHE A 25 38.77 -54.87 22.41
C PHE A 25 40.03 -55.73 22.69
N PRO A 26 40.64 -55.78 23.92
CA PRO A 26 39.94 -56.07 25.21
C PRO A 26 40.55 -55.54 26.55
N ARG A 27 39.77 -55.79 27.64
CA ARG A 27 40.04 -56.02 29.10
C ARG A 27 41.40 -55.66 29.76
N ASP A 28 41.30 -55.07 30.98
CA ASP A 28 41.78 -55.56 32.31
C ASP A 28 41.37 -54.53 33.41
N LYS A 29 40.72 -54.81 34.57
CA LYS A 29 40.95 -55.63 35.79
C LYS A 29 42.08 -55.17 36.74
N ALA A 30 41.69 -54.47 37.83
CA ALA A 30 42.16 -54.63 39.24
C ALA A 30 41.61 -53.46 40.11
N ARG A 31 40.63 -53.63 41.01
CA ARG A 31 40.75 -53.93 42.47
C ARG A 31 41.83 -53.15 43.22
N PHE A 32 41.42 -52.23 44.11
CA PHE A 32 42.00 -52.11 45.46
C PHE A 32 40.96 -51.60 46.47
N LEU A 33 41.11 -52.06 47.71
CA LEU A 33 40.16 -52.08 48.82
C LEU A 33 40.33 -50.93 49.81
N SER A 34 39.30 -50.79 50.67
CA SER A 34 39.33 -50.28 52.05
C SER A 34 39.24 -48.75 52.21
N ASN A 35 38.55 -48.15 53.19
CA ASN A 35 38.04 -48.64 54.47
C ASN A 35 36.83 -47.79 54.95
N ARG A 36 36.06 -48.37 55.87
CA ARG A 36 34.98 -47.78 56.69
C ARG A 36 35.31 -46.37 57.24
N THR A 37 34.30 -45.49 57.37
CA THR A 37 33.65 -45.16 58.66
C THR A 37 32.53 -44.11 58.58
N ARG A 38 31.42 -44.43 59.27
CA ARG A 38 30.50 -43.62 60.10
C ARG A 38 29.86 -42.32 59.58
N MET A 39 28.53 -42.42 59.45
CA MET A 39 27.47 -41.53 59.95
C MET A 39 27.78 -40.03 60.09
N PHE A 40 27.05 -39.19 59.35
CA PHE A 40 26.33 -38.05 59.94
C PHE A 40 25.09 -37.73 59.08
N ARG A 41 23.95 -37.56 59.75
CA ARG A 41 22.65 -37.18 59.20
C ARG A 41 22.71 -35.71 58.79
N SER A 42 22.23 -35.36 57.60
CA SER A 42 21.81 -33.99 57.28
C SER A 42 20.84 -34.03 56.10
N SER A 43 19.56 -33.92 56.42
CA SER A 43 18.50 -33.59 55.47
C SER A 43 18.84 -32.25 54.82
N ALA A 44 18.99 -32.21 53.49
CA ALA A 44 19.13 -30.97 52.74
C ALA A 44 18.07 -30.95 51.63
N LEU A 45 17.31 -29.86 51.61
CA LEU A 45 16.11 -29.63 50.80
C LEU A 45 16.36 -29.81 49.29
N LEU A 46 15.47 -30.55 48.64
CA LEU A 46 15.25 -30.48 47.19
C LEU A 46 14.62 -29.12 46.87
N VAL A 47 15.43 -28.12 46.50
CA VAL A 47 14.95 -26.91 45.84
C VAL A 47 14.67 -27.28 44.39
N THR A 48 13.42 -27.60 44.07
CA THR A 48 12.97 -27.73 42.68
C THR A 48 12.99 -26.34 42.07
N LEU A 49 14.00 -26.06 41.25
CA LEU A 49 14.04 -24.86 40.42
C LEU A 49 12.96 -25.01 39.34
N VAL A 50 11.76 -24.49 39.60
CA VAL A 50 10.73 -24.35 38.56
C VAL A 50 11.27 -23.31 37.60
N TRP A 51 11.87 -23.79 36.50
CA TRP A 51 12.24 -22.97 35.37
C TRP A 51 10.93 -22.50 34.73
N CYS A 52 10.37 -21.40 35.24
CA CYS A 52 9.33 -20.66 34.54
C CYS A 52 9.99 -20.10 33.28
N ALA A 53 10.02 -20.91 32.22
CA ALA A 53 10.26 -20.44 30.87
C ALA A 53 9.07 -19.55 30.53
N PHE A 54 9.12 -18.28 30.93
CA PHE A 54 8.25 -17.28 30.34
C PHE A 54 8.70 -17.15 28.89
N PRO A 55 7.93 -17.64 27.91
CA PRO A 55 8.25 -17.37 26.51
C PRO A 55 8.33 -15.86 26.36
N VAL A 56 9.53 -15.36 26.05
CA VAL A 56 9.74 -13.98 25.64
C VAL A 56 9.00 -13.85 24.31
N HIS A 57 7.73 -13.45 24.39
CA HIS A 57 6.98 -13.09 23.21
C HIS A 57 7.62 -11.81 22.71
N ALA A 58 8.35 -11.91 21.61
CA ALA A 58 8.79 -10.73 20.89
C ALA A 58 7.53 -9.97 20.49
N VAL A 59 7.26 -8.86 21.19
CA VAL A 59 6.22 -7.91 20.79
C VAL A 59 6.72 -7.29 19.51
N THR A 60 6.29 -7.80 18.37
CA THR A 60 6.45 -7.12 17.09
C THR A 60 5.62 -5.85 17.16
N ILE A 61 6.27 -4.72 17.45
CA ILE A 61 5.68 -3.40 17.22
C ILE A 61 5.42 -3.34 15.71
N PRO A 62 4.16 -3.22 15.26
CA PRO A 62 3.91 -3.05 13.84
C PRO A 62 4.69 -1.82 13.37
N ALA A 63 5.44 -1.96 12.28
CA ALA A 63 6.10 -0.82 11.67
C ALA A 63 5.06 0.28 11.44
N PRO A 64 5.38 1.56 11.71
CA PRO A 64 4.43 2.65 11.48
C PRO A 64 3.91 2.54 10.06
N THR A 65 2.58 2.40 9.92
CA THR A 65 1.95 2.36 8.59
C THR A 65 2.25 3.68 7.92
N LEU A 66 3.10 3.66 6.90
CA LEU A 66 3.43 4.88 6.19
C LEU A 66 2.18 5.39 5.46
N SER A 67 1.62 6.49 5.96
CA SER A 67 0.36 7.04 5.47
C SER A 67 0.62 7.92 4.24
N THR A 68 0.52 7.33 3.05
CA THR A 68 0.54 8.07 1.78
C THR A 68 -0.86 8.52 1.42
N ARG A 69 -1.04 9.83 1.19
CA ARG A 69 -2.31 10.42 0.74
C ARG A 69 -2.10 11.59 -0.21
N VAL A 70 -3.17 12.01 -0.86
CA VAL A 70 -3.17 13.13 -1.79
C VAL A 70 -4.22 14.17 -1.40
N ILE A 71 -3.85 15.45 -1.51
CA ILE A 71 -4.80 16.57 -1.47
C ILE A 71 -4.72 17.30 -2.80
N ILE A 72 -5.86 17.48 -3.47
CA ILE A 72 -5.99 18.22 -4.72
C ILE A 72 -6.75 19.50 -4.44
N SER A 73 -6.08 20.63 -4.67
CA SER A 73 -6.72 21.94 -4.62
C SER A 73 -7.21 22.33 -6.00
N VAL A 74 -8.53 22.53 -6.12
CA VAL A 74 -9.14 23.11 -7.31
C VAL A 74 -8.70 24.56 -7.47
N ARG A 75 -8.69 25.36 -6.39
CA ARG A 75 -8.32 26.78 -6.48
C ARG A 75 -6.89 26.99 -6.94
N ASP A 76 -5.94 26.20 -6.43
CA ASP A 76 -4.53 26.33 -6.80
C ASP A 76 -4.17 25.53 -8.06
N GLN A 77 -5.07 24.66 -8.54
CA GLN A 77 -4.82 23.69 -9.62
C GLN A 77 -3.53 22.89 -9.34
N LYS A 78 -3.45 22.36 -8.12
CA LYS A 78 -2.29 21.58 -7.65
C LYS A 78 -2.72 20.33 -6.92
N LEU A 79 -1.88 19.30 -7.04
CA LEU A 79 -1.95 18.06 -6.30
C LEU A 79 -0.76 17.99 -5.36
N MET A 80 -0.99 17.78 -4.08
CA MET A 80 0.02 17.62 -3.05
C MET A 80 0.04 16.16 -2.58
N LEU A 81 1.20 15.52 -2.70
CA LEU A 81 1.45 14.20 -2.14
C LEU A 81 1.99 14.37 -0.72
N VAL A 82 1.37 13.69 0.22
CA VAL A 82 1.76 13.68 1.63
C VAL A 82 2.17 12.27 1.99
N GLU A 83 3.36 12.11 2.56
CA GLU A 83 3.88 10.86 3.07
C GLU A 83 4.28 11.06 4.53
N ASN A 84 3.71 10.27 5.44
CA ASN A 84 4.05 10.30 6.87
C ASN A 84 3.87 11.70 7.50
N GLY A 85 2.84 12.44 7.06
CA GLY A 85 2.57 13.81 7.50
C GLY A 85 3.42 14.89 6.84
N ALA A 86 4.47 14.53 6.10
CA ALA A 86 5.33 15.48 5.39
C ALA A 86 4.88 15.68 3.93
N ILE A 87 5.06 16.90 3.40
CA ILE A 87 4.88 17.15 1.96
C ILE A 87 6.01 16.45 1.21
N ALA A 88 5.68 15.40 0.46
CA ALA A 88 6.64 14.68 -0.36
C ALA A 88 6.82 15.36 -1.73
N ALA A 89 5.73 15.82 -2.34
CA ALA A 89 5.75 16.50 -3.62
C ALA A 89 4.52 17.38 -3.83
N THR A 90 4.62 18.33 -4.76
CA THR A 90 3.49 19.10 -5.27
C THR A 90 3.58 19.21 -6.78
N TYR A 91 2.49 18.89 -7.47
CA TYR A 91 2.40 18.85 -8.92
C TYR A 91 1.33 19.83 -9.42
N PRO A 92 1.55 20.52 -10.55
CA PRO A 92 0.47 21.24 -11.20
C PRO A 92 -0.51 20.25 -11.84
N VAL A 93 -1.80 20.55 -11.77
CA VAL A 93 -2.86 19.72 -12.35
C VAL A 93 -3.86 20.56 -13.13
N SER A 94 -4.78 19.90 -13.84
CA SER A 94 -5.97 20.54 -14.38
C SER A 94 -7.23 19.76 -14.00
N THR A 95 -8.13 20.39 -13.26
CA THR A 95 -9.47 19.88 -12.98
C THR A 95 -10.45 20.29 -14.08
N SER A 96 -11.73 20.01 -13.90
CA SER A 96 -12.74 20.28 -14.92
C SER A 96 -12.94 21.76 -15.20
N LYS A 97 -13.03 22.10 -16.49
CA LYS A 97 -13.48 23.42 -16.94
C LYS A 97 -15.00 23.65 -16.77
N TYR A 98 -15.75 22.59 -16.44
CA TYR A 98 -17.20 22.62 -16.20
C TYR A 98 -17.56 22.79 -14.72
N GLY A 99 -16.57 23.08 -13.87
CA GLY A 99 -16.77 23.34 -12.45
C GLY A 99 -16.76 22.07 -11.60
N LEU A 100 -17.52 22.12 -10.50
CA LEU A 100 -17.47 21.16 -9.41
C LEU A 100 -18.81 20.43 -9.24
N GLY A 101 -18.73 19.14 -8.88
CA GLY A 101 -19.91 18.32 -8.61
C GLY A 101 -19.79 16.89 -9.13
N ASP A 102 -20.75 16.07 -8.72
CA ASP A 102 -20.76 14.64 -9.05
C ASP A 102 -21.99 14.14 -9.83
N ALA A 103 -22.85 15.06 -10.29
CA ALA A 103 -24.03 14.68 -11.06
C ALA A 103 -23.65 13.98 -12.38
N TRP A 104 -24.50 13.06 -12.82
CA TRP A 104 -24.38 12.43 -14.14
C TRP A 104 -24.28 13.46 -15.25
N ASN A 105 -23.41 13.21 -16.23
CA ASN A 105 -23.19 14.09 -17.39
C ASN A 105 -22.74 15.53 -17.07
N SER A 106 -22.45 15.87 -15.81
CA SER A 106 -22.01 17.23 -15.45
C SER A 106 -20.63 17.57 -15.99
N LEU A 107 -19.82 16.56 -16.32
CA LEU A 107 -18.40 16.70 -16.65
C LEU A 107 -17.59 17.44 -15.56
N ALA A 108 -18.16 17.65 -14.37
CA ALA A 108 -17.56 18.38 -13.28
C ALA A 108 -16.64 17.48 -12.44
N THR A 109 -15.66 18.08 -11.77
CA THR A 109 -14.78 17.37 -10.84
C THR A 109 -15.46 17.26 -9.47
N PRO A 110 -15.60 16.05 -8.88
CA PRO A 110 -16.21 15.91 -7.57
C PRO A 110 -15.30 16.50 -6.47
N LEU A 111 -15.90 17.00 -5.40
CA LEU A 111 -15.21 17.39 -4.17
C LEU A 111 -15.27 16.26 -3.14
N GLY A 112 -14.56 16.46 -2.03
CA GLY A 112 -14.64 15.63 -0.83
C GLY A 112 -13.63 14.50 -0.83
N LEU A 113 -13.88 13.50 0.01
CA LEU A 113 -13.01 12.34 0.18
C LEU A 113 -13.28 11.26 -0.87
N LEU A 114 -12.20 10.84 -1.53
CA LEU A 114 -12.14 9.72 -2.46
C LEU A 114 -11.00 8.78 -2.06
N GLN A 115 -10.91 7.67 -2.80
CA GLN A 115 -9.88 6.67 -2.65
C GLN A 115 -9.37 6.20 -4.00
N VAL A 116 -8.08 5.86 -4.08
CA VAL A 116 -7.50 5.14 -5.21
C VAL A 116 -8.08 3.72 -5.27
N ALA A 117 -9.00 3.49 -6.18
CA ALA A 117 -9.69 2.21 -6.32
C ALA A 117 -8.97 1.26 -7.29
N GLN A 118 -8.41 1.78 -8.39
CA GLN A 118 -7.69 0.99 -9.38
C GLN A 118 -6.55 1.79 -10.00
N LYS A 119 -5.57 1.07 -10.52
CA LYS A 119 -4.40 1.61 -11.20
C LYS A 119 -4.19 0.84 -12.50
N ILE A 120 -4.03 1.55 -13.61
CA ILE A 120 -3.85 0.96 -14.94
C ILE A 120 -2.67 1.63 -15.62
N GLY A 121 -1.82 0.81 -16.26
CA GLY A 121 -0.69 1.26 -17.07
C GLY A 121 0.67 0.80 -16.60
N ASP A 122 0.78 -0.15 -15.66
CA ASP A 122 2.07 -0.64 -15.09
C ASP A 122 3.15 -0.88 -16.15
N HIS A 123 2.81 -1.58 -17.22
CA HIS A 123 3.73 -1.93 -18.32
C HIS A 123 3.51 -1.09 -19.59
N ALA A 124 2.60 -0.12 -19.55
CA ALA A 124 2.36 0.74 -20.69
C ALA A 124 3.51 1.76 -20.83
N PRO A 125 3.97 2.05 -22.06
CA PRO A 125 5.01 3.05 -22.27
C PRO A 125 4.54 4.45 -21.87
N PHE A 126 5.51 5.35 -21.65
CA PHE A 126 5.23 6.78 -21.51
C PHE A 126 4.47 7.29 -22.73
N GLY A 127 3.41 8.08 -22.53
CA GLY A 127 2.57 8.60 -23.63
C GLY A 127 1.56 7.60 -24.19
N ALA A 128 1.45 6.39 -23.62
CA ALA A 128 0.45 5.40 -24.04
C ALA A 128 -0.97 5.96 -23.99
N VAL A 129 -1.75 5.77 -25.05
CA VAL A 129 -3.14 6.22 -25.15
C VAL A 129 -4.10 5.14 -24.66
N PHE A 130 -5.06 5.51 -23.82
CA PHE A 130 -6.07 4.59 -23.30
C PHE A 130 -7.45 4.92 -23.84
N HIS A 131 -8.16 3.88 -24.27
CA HIS A 131 -9.59 3.94 -24.56
C HIS A 131 -10.30 2.85 -23.77
N ASN A 132 -11.39 3.20 -23.08
CA ASN A 132 -12.08 2.27 -22.18
C ASN A 132 -11.15 1.54 -21.19
N ARG A 133 -10.13 2.25 -20.69
CA ARG A 133 -9.09 1.75 -19.76
C ARG A 133 -8.19 0.65 -20.33
N ARG A 134 -8.17 0.48 -21.66
CA ARG A 134 -7.25 -0.43 -22.36
C ARG A 134 -6.28 0.39 -23.19
N TRP A 135 -5.01 0.01 -23.16
CA TRP A 135 -4.02 0.63 -24.04
C TRP A 135 -4.41 0.33 -25.50
N THR A 136 -4.41 1.36 -26.34
CA THR A 136 -4.81 1.25 -27.75
C THR A 136 -3.68 0.77 -28.66
N GLY A 137 -2.44 0.66 -28.15
CA GLY A 137 -1.22 0.46 -28.93
C GLY A 137 -0.56 1.78 -29.37
N GLU A 138 -1.27 2.90 -29.28
CA GLU A 138 -0.75 4.22 -29.65
C GLU A 138 0.05 4.85 -28.52
N VAL A 139 1.05 5.65 -28.91
CA VAL A 139 1.86 6.51 -28.03
C VAL A 139 1.88 7.93 -28.61
N LEU A 140 1.48 8.92 -27.81
CA LEU A 140 1.52 10.33 -28.17
C LEU A 140 2.58 11.08 -27.35
N ARG A 141 3.17 12.11 -27.95
CA ARG A 141 4.08 13.01 -27.25
C ARG A 141 3.28 14.11 -26.53
N PRO A 142 3.82 14.70 -25.45
CA PRO A 142 3.28 15.92 -24.91
C PRO A 142 3.10 16.99 -25.99
N ASN A 143 1.93 17.60 -26.01
CA ASN A 143 1.49 18.66 -26.91
C ASN A 143 1.37 18.26 -28.38
N THR A 144 1.23 16.96 -28.67
CA THR A 144 0.79 16.52 -30.00
C THR A 144 -0.62 17.09 -30.27
N PRO A 145 -0.80 17.88 -31.35
CA PRO A 145 -2.10 18.47 -31.67
C PRO A 145 -3.17 17.41 -31.95
N GLY A 146 -4.43 17.75 -31.68
CA GLY A 146 -5.59 16.97 -32.09
C GLY A 146 -6.51 16.65 -30.92
N ARG A 147 -6.82 15.36 -30.75
CA ARG A 147 -7.73 14.89 -29.70
C ARG A 147 -7.09 14.94 -28.32
N ASP A 148 -7.92 14.76 -27.30
CA ASP A 148 -7.58 14.84 -25.89
C ASP A 148 -7.84 13.49 -25.19
N PRO A 149 -6.96 12.48 -25.41
CA PRO A 149 -7.13 11.17 -24.83
C PRO A 149 -6.62 11.11 -23.39
N VAL A 150 -7.07 10.10 -22.67
CA VAL A 150 -6.45 9.69 -21.39
C VAL A 150 -5.13 9.00 -21.70
N MET A 151 -4.02 9.45 -21.09
CA MET A 151 -2.67 8.99 -21.42
C MET A 151 -1.84 8.53 -20.23
N THR A 152 -0.78 7.78 -20.54
CA THR A 152 0.36 7.41 -19.71
C THR A 152 0.02 6.50 -18.54
N ARG A 153 -0.80 6.94 -17.59
CA ARG A 153 -1.26 6.17 -16.44
C ARG A 153 -2.69 6.57 -16.09
N ILE A 154 -3.45 5.65 -15.50
CA ILE A 154 -4.78 5.91 -14.95
C ILE A 154 -4.78 5.51 -13.48
N ILE A 155 -5.08 6.45 -12.61
CA ILE A 155 -5.41 6.22 -11.21
C ILE A 155 -6.90 6.49 -11.07
N TRP A 156 -7.70 5.43 -10.89
CA TRP A 156 -9.15 5.50 -10.87
C TRP A 156 -9.65 5.75 -9.45
N LEU A 157 -10.41 6.83 -9.29
CA LEU A 157 -10.93 7.26 -8.01
C LEU A 157 -12.35 6.72 -7.76
N ARG A 158 -12.61 6.35 -6.51
CA ARG A 158 -13.95 6.05 -5.97
C ARG A 158 -14.27 7.06 -4.88
N GLY A 159 -15.46 7.64 -4.95
CA GLY A 159 -15.96 8.50 -3.88
C GLY A 159 -16.28 7.72 -2.61
N LEU A 160 -15.98 8.31 -1.46
CA LEU A 160 -16.28 7.76 -0.14
C LEU A 160 -17.43 8.50 0.56
N GLU A 161 -18.02 9.50 -0.09
CA GLU A 161 -19.11 10.32 0.43
C GLU A 161 -20.32 10.30 -0.50
N ALA A 162 -21.50 10.63 0.04
CA ALA A 162 -22.72 10.73 -0.76
C ALA A 162 -22.60 11.80 -1.87
N SER A 163 -21.87 12.88 -1.60
CA SER A 163 -21.57 13.99 -2.51
C SER A 163 -20.74 13.59 -3.74
N ASN A 164 -20.02 12.46 -3.67
CA ASN A 164 -19.13 11.96 -4.73
C ASN A 164 -19.35 10.47 -5.08
N ALA A 165 -20.55 9.95 -4.77
CA ALA A 165 -20.92 8.55 -4.92
C ALA A 165 -20.86 8.00 -6.37
N HIS A 166 -20.90 8.87 -7.38
CA HIS A 166 -20.84 8.53 -8.79
C HIS A 166 -19.43 8.62 -9.38
N ALA A 167 -18.43 9.16 -8.66
CA ALA A 167 -17.08 9.39 -9.18
C ALA A 167 -16.46 8.16 -9.88
N PHE A 168 -16.61 6.96 -9.29
CA PHE A 168 -16.11 5.73 -9.90
C PHE A 168 -16.83 5.42 -11.22
N LYS A 169 -18.17 5.44 -11.23
CA LYS A 169 -18.98 5.13 -12.42
C LYS A 169 -18.82 6.18 -13.52
N ARG A 170 -18.62 7.44 -13.14
CA ARG A 170 -18.30 8.57 -14.03
C ARG A 170 -16.86 8.57 -14.53
N CYS A 171 -16.05 7.57 -14.17
CA CYS A 171 -14.68 7.42 -14.65
C CYS A 171 -13.78 8.60 -14.27
N ILE A 172 -13.88 9.09 -13.03
CA ILE A 172 -13.00 10.15 -12.54
C ILE A 172 -11.60 9.58 -12.28
N TYR A 173 -10.62 10.08 -13.03
CA TYR A 173 -9.23 9.62 -13.03
C TYR A 173 -8.26 10.73 -12.63
N ILE A 174 -7.12 10.34 -12.06
CA ILE A 174 -5.87 11.10 -12.18
C ILE A 174 -5.09 10.45 -13.33
N HIS A 175 -4.74 11.23 -14.36
CA HIS A 175 -4.11 10.69 -15.56
C HIS A 175 -3.19 11.68 -16.28
N GLY A 176 -2.35 11.16 -17.18
CA GLY A 176 -1.54 11.98 -18.08
C GLY A 176 -2.35 12.53 -19.25
N THR A 177 -1.89 13.61 -19.87
CA THR A 177 -2.53 14.24 -21.04
C THR A 177 -1.48 14.64 -22.08
N ASN A 178 -1.87 14.76 -23.34
CA ASN A 178 -1.08 15.46 -24.36
C ASN A 178 -1.23 16.98 -24.24
N GLU A 179 -2.23 17.52 -23.54
CA GLU A 179 -2.43 18.96 -23.40
C GLU A 179 -1.59 19.55 -22.25
N GLU A 180 -0.28 19.30 -22.22
CA GLU A 180 0.57 19.70 -21.09
C GLU A 180 0.80 21.22 -20.97
N LYS A 181 0.73 21.95 -22.09
CA LYS A 181 0.83 23.42 -22.15
C LYS A 181 -0.27 24.13 -21.37
N ILE A 182 -1.37 23.45 -21.10
CA ILE A 182 -2.54 24.05 -20.43
C ILE A 182 -2.73 23.53 -19.00
N ILE A 183 -1.80 22.71 -18.49
CA ILE A 183 -1.76 22.28 -17.10
C ILE A 183 -1.59 23.49 -16.16
N GLY A 184 -2.32 23.50 -15.04
CA GLY A 184 -2.34 24.60 -14.07
C GLY A 184 -3.58 25.51 -14.18
N ARG A 185 -4.52 25.19 -15.08
CA ARG A 185 -5.84 25.83 -15.18
C ARG A 185 -6.93 24.78 -15.39
N PRO A 186 -8.20 25.06 -15.03
CA PRO A 186 -9.31 24.16 -15.34
C PRO A 186 -9.39 23.90 -16.85
N ALA A 187 -9.30 22.63 -17.24
CA ALA A 187 -9.21 22.23 -18.64
C ALA A 187 -9.82 20.87 -18.96
N SER A 188 -10.08 20.04 -17.95
CA SER A 188 -10.57 18.67 -18.14
C SER A 188 -12.09 18.59 -18.30
N PHE A 189 -12.58 17.36 -18.51
CA PHE A 189 -14.01 17.00 -18.55
C PHE A 189 -14.43 16.21 -17.30
N GLY A 190 -13.80 16.49 -16.15
CA GLY A 190 -14.14 15.89 -14.85
C GLY A 190 -12.94 15.30 -14.13
N CYS A 191 -12.00 14.75 -14.90
CA CYS A 191 -10.77 14.13 -14.39
C CYS A 191 -9.75 15.15 -13.88
N ILE A 192 -8.67 14.65 -13.30
CA ILE A 192 -7.52 15.40 -12.85
C ILE A 192 -6.38 15.10 -13.81
N ARG A 193 -6.04 16.07 -14.66
CA ARG A 193 -4.94 15.94 -15.61
C ARG A 193 -3.63 16.31 -14.97
N MET A 194 -2.60 15.58 -15.33
CA MET A 194 -1.22 15.83 -14.96
C MET A 194 -0.33 15.77 -16.20
N ARG A 195 0.87 16.32 -16.10
CA ARG A 195 1.93 16.01 -17.07
C ARG A 195 2.23 14.51 -17.02
N SER A 196 2.60 13.93 -18.16
CA SER A 196 2.86 12.50 -18.28
C SER A 196 4.06 12.06 -17.41
N SER A 197 5.05 12.94 -17.20
CA SER A 197 6.15 12.69 -16.25
C SER A 197 5.63 12.59 -14.83
N ASP A 198 4.81 13.56 -14.43
CA ASP A 198 4.37 13.75 -13.06
C ASP A 198 3.41 12.64 -12.64
N VAL A 199 2.48 12.25 -13.53
CA VAL A 199 1.59 11.11 -13.26
C VAL A 199 2.35 9.79 -13.18
N THR A 200 3.45 9.63 -13.92
CA THR A 200 4.28 8.42 -13.86
C THR A 200 4.92 8.31 -12.47
N THR A 201 5.49 9.41 -11.97
CA THR A 201 6.06 9.47 -10.62
C THR A 201 4.99 9.24 -9.55
N LEU A 202 3.88 9.98 -9.60
CA LEU A 202 2.77 9.84 -8.65
C LEU A 202 2.23 8.41 -8.65
N TYR A 203 2.04 7.81 -9.83
CA TYR A 203 1.53 6.46 -9.95
C TYR A 203 2.44 5.44 -9.24
N ASN A 204 3.76 5.61 -9.26
CA ASN A 204 4.67 4.69 -8.57
C ASN A 204 4.65 4.87 -7.05
N GLN A 205 4.39 6.09 -6.58
CA GLN A 205 4.39 6.44 -5.15
C GLN A 205 3.03 6.19 -4.48
N LEU A 206 1.92 6.34 -5.20
CA LEU A 206 0.58 6.30 -4.65
C LEU A 206 0.02 4.87 -4.65
N PRO A 207 -0.15 4.22 -3.48
CA PRO A 207 -0.66 2.86 -3.40
C PRO A 207 -2.17 2.78 -3.69
N LEU A 208 -2.65 1.58 -4.01
CA LEU A 208 -4.09 1.28 -3.99
C LEU A 208 -4.63 1.52 -2.57
N GLY A 209 -5.85 2.04 -2.47
CA GLY A 209 -6.47 2.36 -1.19
C GLY A 209 -6.04 3.70 -0.58
N ALA A 210 -5.06 4.40 -1.17
CA ALA A 210 -4.64 5.71 -0.68
C ALA A 210 -5.81 6.73 -0.68
N PRO A 211 -5.99 7.50 0.41
CA PRO A 211 -6.96 8.58 0.45
C PRO A 211 -6.61 9.70 -0.54
N VAL A 212 -7.63 10.23 -1.20
CA VAL A 212 -7.53 11.38 -2.10
C VAL A 212 -8.61 12.39 -1.71
N GLU A 213 -8.21 13.55 -1.24
CA GLU A 213 -9.14 14.62 -0.89
C GLU A 213 -9.12 15.69 -1.98
N ILE A 214 -10.28 16.00 -2.57
CA ILE A 214 -10.41 17.11 -3.53
C ILE A 214 -11.10 18.27 -2.84
N VAL A 215 -10.37 19.36 -2.66
CA VAL A 215 -10.84 20.55 -1.95
C VAL A 215 -11.03 21.70 -2.92
N GLN A 216 -12.05 22.52 -2.67
CA GLN A 216 -12.24 23.75 -3.41
C GLN A 216 -11.17 24.80 -3.05
N ASP A 217 -10.75 24.83 -1.79
CA ASP A 217 -9.82 25.82 -1.25
C ASP A 217 -8.36 25.56 -1.61
N ARG A 218 -7.47 26.43 -1.12
CA ARG A 218 -6.02 26.32 -1.32
C ARG A 218 -5.43 25.10 -0.62
N LEU A 219 -4.29 24.64 -1.12
CA LEU A 219 -3.50 23.63 -0.42
C LEU A 219 -3.12 24.12 0.99
N PRO A 220 -3.11 23.22 1.99
CA PRO A 220 -2.67 23.58 3.33
C PRO A 220 -1.18 23.95 3.31
N LYS A 221 -0.82 24.87 4.21
CA LYS A 221 0.59 25.22 4.43
C LYS A 221 1.30 24.08 5.17
N ALA A 222 2.58 23.89 4.90
CA ALA A 222 3.42 22.90 5.57
C ALA A 222 3.32 22.98 7.11
N SER A 223 3.23 24.19 7.67
CA SER A 223 3.11 24.41 9.11
C SER A 223 1.84 23.82 9.74
N LYS A 224 0.75 23.66 8.97
CA LYS A 224 -0.50 23.04 9.43
C LYS A 224 -0.51 21.52 9.26
N MET A 225 0.38 20.96 8.45
CA MET A 225 0.47 19.51 8.23
C MET A 225 1.30 18.78 9.28
N ALA A 226 2.14 19.51 10.02
CA ALA A 226 2.90 18.97 11.14
C ALA A 226 2.02 18.66 12.37
N ASP A 227 0.74 19.05 12.34
CA ASP A 227 -0.24 18.74 13.37
C ASP A 227 -1.01 17.46 13.00
N PRO A 228 -0.75 16.32 13.69
CA PRO A 228 -1.41 15.04 13.40
C PRO A 228 -2.92 15.08 13.66
N GLU A 229 -3.40 15.97 14.54
CA GLU A 229 -4.80 16.05 14.95
C GLU A 229 -5.66 16.76 13.88
N VAL A 230 -5.07 17.67 13.11
CA VAL A 230 -5.77 18.47 12.09
C VAL A 230 -6.01 17.70 10.78
N TYR A 231 -5.26 16.61 10.54
CA TYR A 231 -5.30 15.88 9.27
C TYR A 231 -5.19 14.36 9.38
N GLY A 232 -5.27 13.81 10.59
CA GLY A 232 -5.45 12.39 10.82
C GLY A 232 -6.81 11.94 10.30
N PHE A 233 -6.84 11.33 9.10
CA PHE A 233 -7.99 10.55 8.70
C PHE A 233 -7.98 9.27 9.53
N ASP A 234 -8.80 9.22 10.57
CA ASP A 234 -9.17 7.95 11.19
C ASP A 234 -9.86 7.12 10.10
N ALA A 235 -9.14 6.15 9.53
CA ALA A 235 -9.76 5.10 8.75
C ALA A 235 -10.90 4.51 9.59
N PRO A 236 -12.11 4.30 9.03
CA PRO A 236 -13.21 3.80 9.83
C PRO A 236 -12.77 2.50 10.49
N ALA A 237 -12.75 2.53 11.83
CA ALA A 237 -12.41 1.38 12.66
C ALA A 237 -13.20 0.18 12.15
N SER A 238 -12.49 -0.87 11.78
CA SER A 238 -13.07 -2.16 11.41
C SER A 238 -14.15 -2.54 12.41
N ALA A 239 -15.36 -2.75 11.92
CA ALA A 239 -16.53 -3.12 12.70
C ALA A 239 -16.24 -4.35 13.57
N SER A 240 -15.90 -4.11 14.84
CA SER A 240 -16.02 -5.07 15.92
C SER A 240 -16.24 -4.29 17.20
N GLY A 241 -17.51 -4.16 17.59
CA GLY A 241 -17.91 -3.30 18.70
C GLY A 241 -19.40 -3.36 18.94
N LEU A 242 -19.87 -4.56 19.30
CA LEU A 242 -21.22 -4.81 19.80
C LEU A 242 -21.48 -3.89 21.00
N ARG A 243 -22.19 -2.77 20.82
CA ARG A 243 -22.71 -1.98 21.93
C ARG A 243 -24.03 -2.60 22.39
N LYS A 244 -23.98 -3.17 23.60
CA LYS A 244 -25.14 -3.57 24.41
C LYS A 244 -25.92 -2.31 24.77
N ASP A 245 -27.13 -2.15 24.27
CA ASP A 245 -28.05 -1.10 24.72
C ASP A 245 -28.80 -1.61 25.95
N SER A 246 -28.67 -0.88 27.05
CA SER A 246 -29.47 -1.00 28.26
C SER A 246 -30.19 0.32 28.45
N SER A 247 -31.40 0.42 27.92
CA SER A 247 -32.32 1.50 28.24
C SER A 247 -33.67 0.92 28.64
N GLN A 248 -33.94 0.97 29.95
CA GLN A 248 -35.24 0.74 30.53
C GLN A 248 -36.21 1.82 30.05
N VAL A 249 -37.28 1.41 29.37
CA VAL A 249 -38.42 2.28 29.06
C VAL A 249 -39.31 2.40 30.31
N LYS A 250 -39.39 3.61 30.85
CA LYS A 250 -40.31 3.99 31.92
C LYS A 250 -41.65 4.39 31.28
N ILE A 251 -42.67 3.55 31.43
CA ILE A 251 -44.05 3.84 30.98
C ILE A 251 -44.71 4.75 32.01
N ALA A 252 -45.17 5.93 31.59
CA ALA A 252 -46.05 6.79 32.37
C ALA A 252 -47.45 6.80 31.74
N SER A 253 -48.41 6.29 32.49
CA SER A 253 -49.85 6.34 32.23
C SER A 253 -50.42 7.69 32.63
N GLY A 254 -51.09 8.39 31.70
CA GLY A 254 -51.96 9.54 31.97
C GLY A 254 -53.44 9.16 31.90
N PRO A 255 -54.34 9.80 32.67
CA PRO A 255 -55.66 9.27 32.96
C PRO A 255 -56.74 9.66 31.93
N ARG A 256 -57.77 8.81 31.85
CA ARG A 256 -59.06 9.11 31.20
C ARG A 256 -59.85 10.09 32.05
N THR A 257 -60.35 11.14 31.41
CA THR A 257 -61.73 11.66 31.52
C THR A 257 -62.07 12.34 30.21
#